data_AF-A0A2V9I0E5-F1
#
_entry.id   AF-A0A2V9I0E5-F1
#
_cell.length_a   1.000
_cell.length_b   1.000
_cell.length_c   1.000
_cell.angle_alpha   90.00
_cell.angle_beta   90.00
_cell.angle_gamma   90.00
#
_symmetry.space_group_name_H-M   'P 1'
#
loop_
_entity.id
_entity.type
_entity.pdbx_description
1 polymer ?
#
loop_
_entity_poly.entity_id
_entity_poly.type
_entity_poly.pdbx_seq_one_letter_code
_entity_poly.pdbx_strand_id
1 'polypeptide(L)'
;MTQPTPDPVTGRRNEPARTFGFGRALIQNDYNDLAPRAGVAYKLGSKTVIRSGFGVFYNSTFVQELQDLRKFWPFTVQQVFSPNRGALDLSITDPGPSFESTAAIGGWPQNPENRSPYSMQWNLFLQRQLMNDLSLDIGYVGSGSRKQIGYSPFNNALTPGPGPIDPRRLLPQFSDLDGGSNQYNGSYNSLQVTLSKRYSNGLQFNTNYTWQKSLDGQSSLAESQKTQNPFDRRQDYSRSSWDINHVFNFSYLYELPIGKGRKWGASWVKAADLVLGGWSLEGITRLESGPPFNVSLGTDRANGDPNAGPKTVDEWFNTKAFALPAQYTFGNAGAYITNADGIIGIDMALEKKFPIRESHAVEFRTEFFNVPNTVSFGDPTGAMNNANFGKITTQRTSPRQIQFGLRYRF
;
A
#
# COMPACT_ATOMS: atom_id res chain seq x y z
N MET A 1 -18.35 -13.14 -33.42
CA MET A 1 -19.23 -13.55 -32.29
C MET A 1 -19.20 -15.06 -32.22
N THR A 2 -18.25 -15.64 -31.49
CA THR A 2 -18.08 -17.09 -31.40
C THR A 2 -18.98 -17.64 -30.30
N GLN A 3 -20.00 -18.40 -30.68
CA GLN A 3 -20.78 -19.18 -29.71
C GLN A 3 -19.88 -20.29 -29.14
N PRO A 4 -19.88 -20.53 -27.82
CA PRO A 4 -19.13 -21.65 -27.26
C PRO A 4 -19.71 -22.96 -27.78
N THR A 5 -18.84 -23.79 -28.34
CA THR A 5 -19.15 -25.15 -28.79
C THR A 5 -19.66 -25.99 -27.61
N PRO A 6 -20.65 -26.89 -27.83
CA PRO A 6 -21.15 -27.78 -26.79
C PRO A 6 -20.05 -28.72 -26.26
N ASP A 7 -20.14 -29.06 -24.98
CA ASP A 7 -19.31 -30.07 -24.34
C ASP A 7 -19.38 -31.41 -25.12
N PRO A 8 -18.25 -31.99 -25.57
CA PRO A 8 -18.25 -33.14 -26.47
C PRO A 8 -18.61 -34.47 -25.81
N VAL A 9 -18.70 -34.52 -24.47
CA VAL A 9 -19.04 -35.74 -23.71
C VAL A 9 -20.52 -35.73 -23.31
N THR A 10 -21.07 -34.55 -23.05
CA THR A 10 -22.43 -34.37 -22.52
C THR A 10 -23.38 -33.68 -23.51
N GLY A 11 -22.86 -33.09 -24.58
CA GLY A 11 -23.62 -32.34 -25.60
C GLY A 11 -24.16 -30.99 -25.12
N ARG A 12 -23.83 -30.53 -23.91
CA ARG A 12 -24.42 -29.34 -23.30
C ARG A 12 -23.58 -28.10 -23.53
N ARG A 13 -24.25 -26.97 -23.79
CA ARG A 13 -23.60 -25.66 -23.94
C ARG A 13 -23.41 -25.01 -22.56
N ASN A 14 -22.66 -23.90 -22.49
CA ASN A 14 -22.64 -23.05 -21.29
C ASN A 14 -24.07 -22.60 -20.95
N GLU A 15 -24.70 -23.29 -20.01
CA GLU A 15 -26.03 -23.00 -19.53
C GLU A 15 -25.98 -22.06 -18.32
N PRO A 16 -27.00 -21.23 -18.07
CA PRO A 16 -27.08 -20.38 -16.90
C PRO A 16 -26.90 -21.17 -15.61
N ALA A 17 -26.34 -20.54 -14.57
CA ALA A 17 -26.12 -21.10 -13.23
C ALA A 17 -27.32 -21.92 -12.68
N ARG A 18 -28.53 -21.49 -13.02
CA ARG A 18 -29.81 -22.10 -12.63
C ARG A 18 -29.95 -23.56 -13.07
N THR A 19 -29.35 -23.94 -14.18
CA THR A 19 -29.45 -25.27 -14.81
C THR A 19 -28.53 -26.31 -14.16
N PHE A 20 -27.54 -25.85 -13.40
CA PHE A 20 -26.64 -26.67 -12.57
C PHE A 20 -26.97 -26.62 -11.08
N GLY A 21 -28.14 -26.08 -10.70
CA GLY A 21 -28.57 -26.00 -9.30
C GLY A 21 -28.08 -24.79 -8.51
N PHE A 22 -27.33 -23.86 -9.12
CA PHE A 22 -26.78 -22.66 -8.43
C PHE A 22 -27.79 -21.50 -8.28
N GLY A 23 -29.05 -21.65 -8.71
CA GLY A 23 -30.06 -20.60 -8.54
C GLY A 23 -29.87 -19.38 -9.46
N ARG A 24 -30.28 -18.18 -9.01
CA ARG A 24 -30.24 -16.92 -9.80
C ARG A 24 -28.90 -16.17 -9.75
N ALA A 25 -28.01 -16.52 -8.84
CA ALA A 25 -26.71 -15.86 -8.62
C ALA A 25 -25.65 -16.91 -8.27
N LEU A 26 -24.38 -16.64 -8.62
CA LEU A 26 -23.26 -17.54 -8.33
C LEU A 26 -22.69 -17.37 -6.91
N ILE A 27 -23.16 -16.36 -6.16
CA ILE A 27 -22.85 -16.10 -4.74
C ILE A 27 -24.17 -16.01 -3.97
N GLN A 28 -24.18 -16.53 -2.74
CA GLN A 28 -25.30 -16.39 -1.82
C GLN A 28 -25.38 -14.97 -1.27
N ASN A 29 -26.58 -14.38 -1.27
CA ASN A 29 -26.77 -13.04 -0.70
C ASN A 29 -26.62 -13.09 0.84
N ASP A 30 -25.83 -12.17 1.40
CA ASP A 30 -25.80 -11.90 2.84
C ASP A 30 -26.79 -10.76 3.16
N TYR A 31 -27.71 -11.00 4.10
CA TYR A 31 -28.72 -10.02 4.53
C TYR A 31 -28.47 -9.52 5.96
N ASN A 32 -27.37 -9.91 6.60
CA ASN A 32 -27.10 -9.64 8.01
C ASN A 32 -26.20 -8.42 8.24
N ASP A 33 -26.19 -7.47 7.30
CA ASP A 33 -25.29 -6.32 7.31
C ASP A 33 -25.84 -5.19 8.20
N LEU A 34 -25.61 -5.29 9.52
CA LEU A 34 -25.91 -4.23 10.48
C LEU A 34 -24.68 -3.32 10.69
N ALA A 35 -24.83 -2.02 10.43
CA ALA A 35 -23.74 -1.04 10.46
C ALA A 35 -23.92 0.04 11.56
N PRO A 36 -23.85 -0.32 12.86
CA PRO A 36 -24.04 0.65 13.93
C PRO A 36 -22.92 1.68 13.94
N ARG A 37 -23.26 2.92 14.28
CA ARG A 37 -22.32 4.03 14.42
C ARG A 37 -22.73 4.90 15.59
N ALA A 38 -21.77 5.23 16.44
CA ALA A 38 -21.98 6.11 17.57
C ALA A 38 -20.74 7.00 17.75
N GLY A 39 -20.96 8.23 18.18
CA GLY A 39 -19.90 9.18 18.45
C GLY A 39 -20.27 10.07 19.63
N VAL A 40 -19.26 10.48 20.38
CA VAL A 40 -19.39 11.40 21.50
C VAL A 40 -18.35 12.50 21.37
N ALA A 41 -18.75 13.72 21.69
CA ALA A 41 -17.84 14.84 21.84
C ALA A 41 -18.15 15.52 23.17
N TYR A 42 -17.11 15.78 23.95
CA TYR A 42 -17.21 16.41 25.25
C TYR A 42 -16.21 17.56 25.35
N LYS A 43 -16.70 18.74 25.69
CA LYS A 43 -15.87 19.92 25.91
C LYS A 43 -15.47 19.97 27.38
N LEU A 44 -14.20 19.69 27.67
CA LEU A 44 -13.63 19.76 29.02
C LEU A 44 -13.08 21.17 29.26
N GLY A 45 -13.86 22.01 29.95
CA GLY A 45 -13.52 23.42 30.18
C GLY A 45 -13.68 24.27 28.91
N SER A 46 -12.87 25.33 28.75
CA SER A 46 -13.00 26.25 27.60
C SER A 46 -12.10 25.91 26.42
N LYS A 47 -10.99 25.19 26.64
CA LYS A 47 -9.89 25.01 25.67
C LYS A 47 -9.64 23.56 25.25
N THR A 48 -10.33 22.59 25.83
CA THR A 48 -10.09 21.16 25.58
C THR A 48 -11.36 20.48 25.09
N VAL A 49 -11.25 19.67 24.06
CA VAL A 49 -12.34 18.85 23.52
C VAL A 49 -11.85 17.42 23.40
N ILE A 50 -12.64 16.49 23.93
CA ILE A 50 -12.46 15.05 23.77
C ILE A 50 -13.48 14.58 22.75
N ARG A 51 -13.04 13.83 21.74
CA ARG A 51 -13.90 13.23 20.71
C ARG A 51 -13.62 11.74 20.64
N SER A 52 -14.65 10.92 20.55
CA SER A 52 -14.50 9.49 20.30
C SER A 52 -15.63 9.00 19.42
N GLY A 53 -15.35 8.01 18.59
CA GLY A 53 -16.34 7.40 17.73
C GLY A 53 -16.06 5.93 17.50
N PHE A 54 -17.12 5.18 17.21
CA PHE A 54 -17.09 3.81 16.77
C PHE A 54 -18.06 3.64 15.60
N GLY A 55 -17.67 2.84 14.61
CA GLY A 55 -18.56 2.50 13.50
C GLY A 55 -18.19 1.19 12.81
N VAL A 56 -19.19 0.54 12.25
CA VAL A 56 -19.03 -0.61 11.34
C VAL A 56 -19.28 -0.14 9.90
N PHE A 57 -18.40 -0.56 9.00
CA PHE A 57 -18.42 -0.19 7.59
C PHE A 57 -18.25 -1.43 6.72
N TYR A 58 -19.26 -1.75 5.92
CA TYR A 58 -19.20 -2.82 4.95
C TYR A 58 -18.54 -2.35 3.67
N ASN A 59 -17.69 -3.19 3.10
CA ASN A 59 -17.02 -2.96 1.83
C ASN A 59 -17.78 -3.70 0.73
N SER A 60 -17.77 -3.15 -0.47
CA SER A 60 -18.23 -3.90 -1.65
C SER A 60 -17.23 -5.00 -1.99
N THR A 61 -17.72 -6.16 -2.42
CA THR A 61 -16.89 -7.18 -3.04
C THR A 61 -16.21 -6.60 -4.29
N PHE A 62 -14.92 -6.90 -4.45
CA PHE A 62 -14.13 -6.40 -5.57
C PHE A 62 -14.72 -6.90 -6.90
N VAL A 63 -14.97 -6.00 -7.86
CA VAL A 63 -15.71 -6.32 -9.10
C VAL A 63 -15.03 -7.41 -9.91
N GLN A 64 -13.70 -7.48 -9.88
CA GLN A 64 -12.94 -8.54 -10.53
C GLN A 64 -13.36 -9.93 -10.02
N GLU A 65 -13.62 -10.10 -8.72
CA GLU A 65 -14.05 -11.36 -8.13
C GLU A 65 -15.42 -11.79 -8.67
N LEU A 66 -16.33 -10.81 -8.84
CA LEU A 66 -17.64 -11.05 -9.47
C LEU A 66 -17.52 -11.41 -10.95
N GLN A 67 -16.52 -10.86 -11.65
CA GLN A 67 -16.23 -11.23 -13.03
C GLN A 67 -15.53 -12.58 -13.14
N ASP A 68 -14.75 -12.98 -12.15
CA ASP A 68 -14.01 -14.23 -12.12
C ASP A 68 -14.94 -15.42 -11.89
N LEU A 69 -16.07 -15.25 -11.20
CA LEU A 69 -17.15 -16.26 -11.11
C LEU A 69 -17.59 -16.82 -12.46
N ARG A 70 -17.59 -15.99 -13.53
CA ARG A 70 -18.00 -16.42 -14.88
C ARG A 70 -16.91 -17.20 -15.61
N LYS A 71 -15.67 -17.17 -15.11
CA LYS A 71 -14.52 -17.84 -15.72
C LYS A 71 -14.40 -19.30 -15.29
N PHE A 72 -15.19 -19.83 -14.35
CA PHE A 72 -14.83 -21.10 -13.71
C PHE A 72 -15.90 -22.19 -13.66
N TRP A 73 -17.04 -22.04 -14.35
CA TRP A 73 -18.03 -23.12 -14.40
C TRP A 73 -18.30 -23.64 -15.82
N PRO A 74 -18.22 -24.98 -16.07
CA PRO A 74 -17.67 -26.05 -15.22
C PRO A 74 -16.14 -26.21 -15.29
N PHE A 75 -15.47 -25.60 -16.29
CA PHE A 75 -14.01 -25.49 -16.39
C PHE A 75 -13.66 -24.48 -17.49
N THR A 76 -12.55 -23.75 -17.33
CA THR A 76 -11.92 -23.04 -18.45
C THR A 76 -10.54 -23.61 -18.71
N VAL A 77 -10.31 -24.02 -19.95
CA VAL A 77 -8.96 -24.29 -20.44
C VAL A 77 -8.30 -22.94 -20.69
N GLN A 78 -7.32 -22.59 -19.85
CA GLN A 78 -6.52 -21.39 -20.02
C GLN A 78 -5.19 -21.76 -20.66
N GLN A 79 -4.89 -21.19 -21.83
CA GLN A 79 -3.59 -21.31 -22.48
C GLN A 79 -2.99 -19.91 -22.60
N VAL A 80 -1.85 -19.70 -21.92
CA VAL A 80 -1.14 -18.41 -21.94
C VAL A 80 -0.15 -18.42 -23.10
N PHE A 81 -0.30 -17.47 -24.01
CA PHE A 81 0.64 -17.26 -25.11
C PHE A 81 1.56 -16.08 -24.79
N SER A 82 2.86 -16.34 -24.63
CA SER A 82 3.90 -15.30 -24.55
C SER A 82 4.69 -15.29 -25.85
N PRO A 83 4.51 -14.30 -26.74
CA PRO A 83 5.32 -14.21 -27.95
C PRO A 83 6.77 -13.90 -27.58
N ASN A 84 7.64 -14.92 -27.64
CA ASN A 84 9.09 -14.76 -27.46
C ASN A 84 9.84 -14.44 -28.77
N ARG A 85 9.11 -14.22 -29.87
CA ARG A 85 9.62 -13.68 -31.15
C ARG A 85 8.53 -12.81 -31.78
N GLY A 86 8.96 -11.84 -32.60
CA GLY A 86 8.19 -10.71 -33.12
C GLY A 86 6.73 -10.99 -33.49
N ALA A 87 5.91 -9.95 -33.32
CA ALA A 87 4.45 -9.94 -33.45
C ALA A 87 3.92 -10.98 -34.46
N LEU A 88 3.23 -12.00 -33.94
CA LEU A 88 2.32 -12.79 -34.76
C LEU A 88 1.21 -11.86 -35.23
N ASP A 89 0.98 -11.84 -36.54
CA ASP A 89 -0.19 -11.24 -37.14
C ASP A 89 -1.40 -12.07 -36.70
N LEU A 90 -1.98 -11.72 -35.55
CA LEU A 90 -3.22 -12.30 -35.04
C LEU A 90 -4.38 -11.75 -35.88
N SER A 91 -4.37 -12.08 -37.16
CA SER A 91 -5.48 -11.89 -38.06
C SER A 91 -6.67 -12.68 -37.54
N ILE A 92 -7.86 -12.09 -37.58
CA ILE A 92 -9.11 -12.76 -37.19
C ILE A 92 -9.42 -14.00 -38.07
N THR A 93 -8.65 -14.18 -39.14
CA THR A 93 -8.73 -15.31 -40.09
C THR A 93 -7.63 -16.36 -39.90
N ASP A 94 -6.61 -16.09 -39.07
CA ASP A 94 -5.63 -17.10 -38.69
C ASP A 94 -6.22 -17.89 -37.49
N PRO A 95 -6.52 -19.19 -37.64
CA PRO A 95 -7.06 -20.01 -36.55
C PRO A 95 -6.07 -20.15 -35.37
N GLY A 96 -4.83 -19.69 -35.51
CA GLY A 96 -3.79 -19.84 -34.50
C GLY A 96 -3.30 -21.29 -34.40
N PRO A 97 -2.32 -21.57 -33.52
CA PRO A 97 -1.83 -22.93 -33.32
C PRO A 97 -2.98 -23.86 -32.85
N SER A 98 -2.97 -25.11 -33.33
CA SER A 98 -3.92 -26.13 -32.88
C SER A 98 -3.81 -26.33 -31.37
N PHE A 99 -4.92 -26.10 -30.67
CA PHE A 99 -5.03 -26.33 -29.23
C PHE A 99 -5.06 -27.83 -28.95
N GLU A 100 -3.92 -28.46 -28.69
CA GLU A 100 -3.93 -29.77 -28.05
C GLU A 100 -4.32 -29.59 -26.58
N SER A 101 -5.34 -30.33 -26.13
CA SER A 101 -5.85 -30.32 -24.75
C SER A 101 -4.84 -30.96 -23.79
N THR A 102 -3.72 -30.30 -23.57
CA THR A 102 -2.69 -30.70 -22.59
C THR A 102 -2.49 -29.66 -21.49
N ALA A 103 -3.16 -28.51 -21.57
CA ALA A 103 -3.12 -27.50 -20.51
C ALA A 103 -3.87 -28.01 -19.27
N ALA A 104 -3.18 -28.03 -18.13
CA ALA A 104 -3.79 -28.42 -16.87
C ALA A 104 -4.93 -27.46 -16.51
N ILE A 105 -6.04 -28.00 -16.01
CA ILE A 105 -7.22 -27.21 -15.68
C ILE A 105 -6.93 -26.44 -14.40
N GLY A 106 -6.68 -25.13 -14.55
CA GLY A 106 -6.32 -24.17 -13.50
C GLY A 106 -7.37 -23.06 -13.32
N GLY A 107 -7.25 -22.24 -12.27
CA GLY A 107 -8.22 -21.19 -11.99
C GLY A 107 -8.23 -20.62 -10.57
N TRP A 108 -9.04 -19.57 -10.41
CA TRP A 108 -9.17 -18.75 -9.20
C TRP A 108 -10.63 -18.80 -8.70
N PRO A 109 -11.17 -19.99 -8.34
CA PRO A 109 -12.59 -20.11 -8.01
C PRO A 109 -12.93 -19.35 -6.73
N GLN A 110 -14.15 -18.80 -6.72
CA GLN A 110 -14.70 -18.08 -5.58
C GLN A 110 -15.58 -18.98 -4.75
N ASN A 111 -15.47 -18.88 -3.42
CA ASN A 111 -16.41 -19.55 -2.52
C ASN A 111 -17.82 -18.91 -2.65
N PRO A 112 -18.87 -19.65 -3.05
CA PRO A 112 -20.23 -19.12 -3.15
C PRO A 112 -20.83 -18.65 -1.82
N GLU A 113 -20.27 -19.07 -0.69
CA GLU A 113 -20.68 -18.70 0.68
C GLU A 113 -19.93 -17.47 1.23
N ASN A 114 -19.18 -16.78 0.37
CA ASN A 114 -18.53 -15.52 0.70
C ASN A 114 -19.54 -14.49 1.23
N ARG A 115 -19.18 -13.78 2.29
CA ARG A 115 -20.01 -12.84 3.04
C ARG A 115 -19.49 -11.42 2.89
N SER A 116 -20.32 -10.42 3.18
CA SER A 116 -19.92 -9.03 3.08
C SER A 116 -18.69 -8.72 3.97
N PRO A 117 -17.55 -8.31 3.38
CA PRO A 117 -16.39 -7.87 4.14
C PRO A 117 -16.71 -6.57 4.89
N TYR A 118 -16.16 -6.40 6.08
CA TYR A 118 -16.38 -5.17 6.85
C TYR A 118 -15.18 -4.76 7.69
N SER A 119 -15.15 -3.49 8.08
CA SER A 119 -14.20 -2.95 9.04
C SER A 119 -14.94 -2.33 10.22
N MET A 120 -14.46 -2.61 11.42
CA MET A 120 -14.82 -1.90 12.64
C MET A 120 -13.77 -0.81 12.84
N GLN A 121 -14.19 0.43 13.00
CA GLN A 121 -13.28 1.56 13.18
C GLN A 121 -13.61 2.27 14.48
N TRP A 122 -12.57 2.63 15.25
CA TRP A 122 -12.71 3.37 16.48
C TRP A 122 -11.61 4.43 16.62
N ASN A 123 -11.94 5.52 17.30
CA ASN A 123 -10.97 6.56 17.59
C ASN A 123 -11.24 7.24 18.93
N LEU A 124 -10.18 7.84 19.46
CA LEU A 124 -10.21 8.72 20.62
C LEU A 124 -9.24 9.87 20.37
N PHE A 125 -9.73 11.10 20.37
CA PHE A 125 -8.97 12.32 20.16
C PHE A 125 -9.11 13.25 21.36
N LEU A 126 -7.98 13.84 21.75
CA LEU A 126 -7.87 14.92 22.72
C LEU A 126 -7.30 16.14 22.00
N GLN A 127 -8.14 17.14 21.80
CA GLN A 127 -7.74 18.41 21.21
C GLN A 127 -7.65 19.48 22.30
N ARG A 128 -6.55 20.23 22.34
CA ARG A 128 -6.34 21.33 23.26
C ARG A 128 -5.79 22.57 22.57
N GLN A 129 -6.44 23.70 22.81
CA GLN A 129 -5.88 25.01 22.49
C GLN A 129 -4.76 25.36 23.48
N LEU A 130 -3.54 25.49 22.98
CA LEU A 130 -2.34 25.83 23.77
C LEU A 130 -2.16 27.36 23.86
N MET A 131 -2.35 28.06 22.74
CA MET A 131 -2.31 29.52 22.63
C MET A 131 -3.49 30.01 21.77
N ASN A 132 -3.64 31.33 21.60
CA ASN A 132 -4.73 31.88 20.79
C ASN A 132 -4.69 31.44 19.31
N ASP A 133 -3.51 31.03 18.85
CA ASP A 133 -3.18 30.64 17.49
C ASP A 133 -2.52 29.25 17.40
N LEU A 134 -2.38 28.52 18.51
CA LEU A 134 -1.71 27.21 18.56
C LEU A 134 -2.63 26.14 19.17
N SER A 135 -2.83 25.04 18.46
CA SER A 135 -3.60 23.89 18.93
C SER A 135 -2.85 22.59 18.75
N LEU A 136 -3.00 21.69 19.73
CA LEU A 136 -2.49 20.33 19.73
C LEU A 136 -3.67 19.35 19.68
N ASP A 137 -3.60 18.36 18.81
CA ASP A 137 -4.53 17.24 18.73
C ASP A 137 -3.73 15.93 18.88
N ILE A 138 -4.14 15.08 19.82
CA ILE A 138 -3.55 13.76 20.05
C ILE A 138 -4.66 12.73 19.91
N GLY A 139 -4.50 11.81 18.98
CA GLY A 139 -5.48 10.80 18.63
C GLY A 139 -4.93 9.39 18.68
N TYR A 140 -5.73 8.46 19.18
CA TYR A 140 -5.58 7.04 18.86
C TYR A 140 -6.63 6.67 17.83
N VAL A 141 -6.21 6.03 16.73
CA VAL A 141 -7.09 5.53 15.67
C VAL A 141 -6.81 4.06 15.47
N GLY A 142 -7.85 3.24 15.59
CA GLY A 142 -7.78 1.80 15.40
C GLY A 142 -8.83 1.30 14.43
N SER A 143 -8.51 0.22 13.73
CA SER A 143 -9.49 -0.53 12.95
C SER A 143 -9.22 -2.02 12.97
N GLY A 144 -10.29 -2.80 12.84
CA GLY A 144 -10.29 -4.24 12.71
C GLY A 144 -11.10 -4.66 11.50
N SER A 145 -10.41 -5.11 10.45
CA SER A 145 -11.03 -5.65 9.24
C SER A 145 -11.35 -7.12 9.44
N ARG A 146 -12.55 -7.53 9.03
CA ARG A 146 -13.06 -8.89 9.16
C ARG A 146 -13.63 -9.38 7.84
N LYS A 147 -13.57 -10.69 7.65
CA LYS A 147 -14.12 -11.36 6.46
C LYS A 147 -13.57 -10.77 5.15
N GLN A 148 -12.33 -10.30 5.15
CA GLN A 148 -11.71 -9.78 3.94
C GLN A 148 -11.51 -10.92 2.96
N ILE A 149 -11.72 -10.63 1.69
CA ILE A 149 -11.50 -11.57 0.61
C ILE A 149 -10.01 -11.70 0.32
N GLY A 150 -9.57 -12.92 0.07
CA GLY A 150 -8.22 -13.20 -0.38
C GLY A 150 -8.10 -14.56 -1.02
N TYR A 151 -6.93 -14.81 -1.60
CA TYR A 151 -6.66 -16.01 -2.37
C TYR A 151 -5.63 -16.87 -1.67
N SER A 152 -5.92 -18.16 -1.60
CA SER A 152 -4.99 -19.14 -1.07
C SER A 152 -5.02 -20.42 -1.89
N PRO A 153 -3.89 -21.12 -2.02
CA PRO A 153 -3.87 -22.43 -2.65
C PRO A 153 -4.86 -23.36 -1.96
N PHE A 154 -5.82 -23.88 -2.71
CA PHE A 154 -6.80 -24.85 -2.20
C PHE A 154 -6.56 -26.26 -2.77
N ASN A 155 -5.96 -26.35 -3.96
CA ASN A 155 -5.63 -27.62 -4.60
C ASN A 155 -4.12 -27.92 -4.59
N ASN A 156 -3.40 -27.47 -3.57
CA ASN A 156 -2.00 -27.79 -3.38
C ASN A 156 -1.82 -29.23 -2.85
N ALA A 157 -0.59 -29.75 -2.90
CA ALA A 157 -0.29 -31.02 -2.25
C ALA A 157 -0.52 -30.92 -0.74
N LEU A 158 -1.28 -31.87 -0.18
CA LEU A 158 -1.70 -31.87 1.23
C LEU A 158 -0.52 -32.03 2.19
N THR A 159 0.54 -32.70 1.75
CA THR A 159 1.77 -32.87 2.51
C THR A 159 2.97 -32.57 1.63
N PRO A 160 3.91 -31.72 2.08
CA PRO A 160 5.24 -31.67 1.51
C PRO A 160 5.86 -33.07 1.57
N GLY A 161 6.52 -33.49 0.50
CA GLY A 161 7.01 -34.87 0.39
C GLY A 161 7.63 -35.15 -0.97
N PRO A 162 8.40 -36.25 -1.08
CA PRO A 162 9.00 -36.66 -2.35
C PRO A 162 7.94 -37.16 -3.35
N GLY A 163 8.32 -37.19 -4.62
CA GLY A 163 7.49 -37.71 -5.71
C GLY A 163 6.55 -36.69 -6.37
N PRO A 164 5.77 -37.12 -7.37
CA PRO A 164 4.89 -36.24 -8.14
C PRO A 164 3.92 -35.45 -7.25
N ILE A 165 3.61 -34.21 -7.65
CA ILE A 165 2.73 -33.31 -6.90
C ILE A 165 1.26 -33.71 -7.09
N ASP A 166 0.86 -34.00 -8.33
CA ASP A 166 -0.54 -34.21 -8.71
C ASP A 166 -1.26 -35.30 -7.89
N PRO A 167 -0.69 -36.50 -7.63
CA PRO A 167 -1.36 -37.54 -6.85
C PRO A 167 -1.58 -37.17 -5.37
N ARG A 168 -0.92 -36.12 -4.88
CA ARG A 168 -0.98 -35.67 -3.48
C ARG A 168 -1.89 -34.47 -3.28
N ARG A 169 -2.50 -33.95 -4.35
CA ARG A 169 -3.50 -32.89 -4.30
C ARG A 169 -4.85 -33.42 -3.84
N LEU A 170 -5.68 -32.53 -3.34
CA LEU A 170 -7.07 -32.86 -3.00
C LEU A 170 -7.88 -33.25 -4.24
N LEU A 171 -7.62 -32.60 -5.37
CA LEU A 171 -8.22 -32.87 -6.68
C LEU A 171 -7.09 -33.19 -7.68
N PRO A 172 -6.65 -34.47 -7.78
CA PRO A 172 -5.49 -34.88 -8.59
C PRO A 172 -5.60 -34.58 -10.08
N GLN A 173 -6.83 -34.46 -10.60
CA GLN A 173 -7.11 -34.17 -12.00
C GLN A 173 -7.00 -32.67 -12.37
N PHE A 174 -6.75 -31.79 -11.41
CA PHE A 174 -6.60 -30.35 -11.62
C PHE A 174 -5.18 -29.88 -11.26
N SER A 175 -4.77 -28.75 -11.87
CA SER A 175 -3.52 -28.08 -11.50
C SER A 175 -3.62 -27.42 -10.12
N ASP A 176 -2.62 -26.62 -9.76
CA ASP A 176 -2.78 -25.69 -8.65
C ASP A 176 -3.97 -24.75 -8.93
N LEU A 177 -4.74 -24.51 -7.89
CA LEU A 177 -5.92 -23.67 -7.91
C LEU A 177 -5.92 -22.81 -6.64
N ASP A 178 -6.21 -21.51 -6.81
CA ASP A 178 -6.24 -20.54 -5.72
C ASP A 178 -7.69 -20.15 -5.40
N GLY A 179 -8.17 -20.51 -4.20
CA GLY A 179 -9.54 -20.28 -3.80
C GLY A 179 -9.74 -18.89 -3.19
N GLY A 180 -10.62 -18.09 -3.79
CA GLY A 180 -11.06 -16.80 -3.28
C GLY A 180 -12.07 -16.95 -2.13
N SER A 181 -11.70 -16.54 -0.92
CA SER A 181 -12.55 -16.69 0.26
C SER A 181 -12.44 -15.56 1.28
N ASN A 182 -13.54 -15.28 2.00
CA ASN A 182 -13.61 -14.25 3.05
C ASN A 182 -12.99 -14.68 4.39
N GLN A 183 -11.76 -15.20 4.36
CA GLN A 183 -11.10 -15.78 5.53
C GLN A 183 -10.03 -14.86 6.16
N TYR A 184 -9.81 -13.68 5.57
CA TYR A 184 -8.71 -12.81 5.93
C TYR A 184 -9.18 -11.73 6.91
N ASN A 185 -8.31 -11.41 7.86
CA ASN A 185 -8.56 -10.38 8.85
C ASN A 185 -7.36 -9.44 8.91
N GLY A 186 -7.59 -8.24 9.41
CA GLY A 186 -6.54 -7.25 9.66
C GLY A 186 -6.81 -6.44 10.91
N SER A 187 -5.76 -5.81 11.40
CA SER A 187 -5.78 -4.87 12.51
C SER A 187 -4.81 -3.73 12.24
N TYR A 188 -5.30 -2.50 12.38
CA TYR A 188 -4.51 -1.29 12.28
C TYR A 188 -4.66 -0.51 13.58
N ASN A 189 -3.55 0.00 14.09
CA ASN A 189 -3.51 0.84 15.29
C ASN A 189 -2.53 1.98 15.07
N SER A 190 -2.91 3.20 15.42
CA SER A 190 -2.02 4.35 15.32
C SER A 190 -2.21 5.37 16.42
N LEU A 191 -1.10 5.98 16.83
CA LEU A 191 -1.06 7.26 17.54
C LEU A 191 -0.82 8.36 16.50
N GLN A 192 -1.68 9.37 16.48
CA GLN A 192 -1.60 10.52 15.60
C GLN A 192 -1.47 11.79 16.44
N VAL A 193 -0.47 12.61 16.14
CA VAL A 193 -0.22 13.87 16.84
C VAL A 193 -0.18 14.98 15.81
N THR A 194 -1.03 15.99 15.98
CA THR A 194 -1.10 17.16 15.11
C THR A 194 -0.85 18.43 15.91
N LEU A 195 0.14 19.23 15.52
CA LEU A 195 0.37 20.57 16.05
C LEU A 195 0.09 21.59 14.95
N SER A 196 -0.87 22.47 15.17
CA SER A 196 -1.29 23.48 14.19
C SER A 196 -1.12 24.87 14.76
N LYS A 197 -0.30 25.69 14.09
CA LYS A 197 -0.19 27.12 14.33
C LYS A 197 -0.89 27.88 13.22
N ARG A 198 -1.94 28.62 13.54
CA ARG A 198 -2.57 29.59 12.64
C ARG A 198 -1.61 30.76 12.39
N TYR A 199 -1.74 31.40 11.22
CA TYR A 199 -0.90 32.52 10.86
C TYR A 199 -0.95 33.63 11.93
N SER A 200 0.21 33.92 12.51
CA SER A 200 0.42 35.06 13.40
C SER A 200 1.89 35.47 13.38
N ASN A 201 2.16 36.77 13.48
CA ASN A 201 3.52 37.31 13.50
C ASN A 201 4.41 36.78 12.35
N GLY A 202 3.82 36.59 11.16
CA GLY A 202 4.53 36.11 9.96
C GLY A 202 4.75 34.59 9.89
N LEU A 203 4.29 33.79 10.86
CA LEU A 203 4.51 32.34 10.88
C LEU A 203 3.20 31.55 10.91
N GLN A 204 3.08 30.57 10.02
CA GLN A 204 2.08 29.52 10.04
C GLN A 204 2.79 28.16 9.90
N PHE A 205 2.35 27.15 10.62
CA PHE A 205 2.83 25.78 10.40
C PHE A 205 1.82 24.71 10.78
N ASN A 206 2.01 23.53 10.23
CA ASN A 206 1.29 22.33 10.58
C ASN A 206 2.28 21.16 10.67
N THR A 207 2.24 20.43 11.78
CA THR A 207 3.08 19.27 12.05
C THR A 207 2.17 18.08 12.29
N ASN A 208 2.39 16.97 11.58
CA ASN A 208 1.69 15.71 11.77
C ASN A 208 2.71 14.60 12.04
N TYR A 209 2.48 13.82 13.07
CA TYR A 209 3.25 12.62 13.36
C TYR A 209 2.31 11.45 13.56
N THR A 210 2.56 10.36 12.82
CA THR A 210 1.83 9.11 12.94
C THR A 210 2.81 8.02 13.33
N TRP A 211 2.55 7.37 14.47
CA TRP A 211 3.16 6.10 14.82
C TRP A 211 2.10 5.01 14.67
N GLN A 212 2.32 4.08 13.76
CA GLN A 212 1.32 3.08 13.38
C GLN A 212 1.89 1.66 13.35
N LYS A 213 0.97 0.71 13.43
CA LYS A 213 1.21 -0.71 13.20
C LYS A 213 -0.01 -1.32 12.51
N SER A 214 0.23 -1.93 11.36
CA SER A 214 -0.74 -2.66 10.56
C SER A 214 -0.34 -4.13 10.47
N LEU A 215 -1.28 -5.02 10.81
CA LEU A 215 -1.13 -6.47 10.69
C LEU A 215 -2.29 -7.01 9.86
N ASP A 216 -2.02 -8.00 9.03
CA ASP A 216 -3.04 -8.71 8.26
C ASP A 216 -2.58 -10.14 7.90
N GLY A 217 -3.54 -10.95 7.45
CA GLY A 217 -3.24 -12.25 6.82
C GLY A 217 -2.98 -12.17 5.31
N GLN A 218 -3.29 -11.02 4.69
CA GLN A 218 -3.01 -10.68 3.29
C GLN A 218 -3.22 -9.18 3.15
N SER A 219 -2.25 -8.49 2.56
CA SER A 219 -2.35 -7.06 2.37
C SER A 219 -3.15 -6.78 1.09
N SER A 220 -2.76 -7.35 -0.05
CA SER A 220 -3.44 -7.09 -1.34
C SER A 220 -3.84 -8.37 -2.07
N LEU A 221 -4.89 -8.29 -2.92
CA LEU A 221 -5.25 -9.37 -3.86
C LEU A 221 -4.19 -9.57 -4.96
N ALA A 222 -3.37 -8.55 -5.22
CA ALA A 222 -2.27 -8.60 -6.19
C ALA A 222 -0.92 -8.91 -5.53
N GLU A 223 -0.90 -9.21 -4.23
CA GLU A 223 0.31 -9.57 -3.51
C GLU A 223 0.64 -11.04 -3.74
N SER A 224 1.88 -11.33 -4.14
CA SER A 224 2.35 -12.71 -4.27
C SER A 224 2.43 -13.35 -2.88
N GLN A 225 1.60 -14.38 -2.68
CA GLN A 225 1.56 -15.37 -1.59
C GLN A 225 2.27 -14.94 -0.29
N LYS A 226 1.53 -14.24 0.58
CA LYS A 226 1.87 -14.09 2.01
C LYS A 226 1.69 -15.41 2.79
N THR A 227 0.87 -16.32 2.26
CA THR A 227 0.58 -17.62 2.86
C THR A 227 1.64 -18.65 2.53
N GLN A 228 2.36 -19.15 3.54
CA GLN A 228 3.29 -20.27 3.40
C GLN A 228 2.59 -21.62 3.63
N ASN A 229 1.76 -21.72 4.66
CA ASN A 229 1.04 -22.94 4.99
C ASN A 229 -0.48 -22.72 4.90
N PRO A 230 -1.14 -23.14 3.80
CA PRO A 230 -2.58 -22.95 3.65
C PRO A 230 -3.42 -23.74 4.68
N PHE A 231 -2.84 -24.77 5.33
CA PHE A 231 -3.50 -25.54 6.38
C PHE A 231 -3.43 -24.86 7.76
N ASP A 232 -2.48 -23.95 7.97
CA ASP A 232 -2.38 -23.14 9.19
C ASP A 232 -2.04 -21.68 8.88
N ARG A 233 -3.04 -20.98 8.33
CA ARG A 233 -2.94 -19.58 7.92
C ARG A 233 -2.67 -18.61 9.06
N ARG A 234 -2.82 -19.06 10.33
CA ARG A 234 -2.54 -18.21 11.50
C ARG A 234 -1.06 -17.89 11.60
N GLN A 235 -0.19 -18.75 11.08
CA GLN A 235 1.26 -18.54 11.04
C GLN A 235 1.64 -17.39 10.08
N ASP A 236 0.79 -17.08 9.11
CA ASP A 236 1.04 -16.03 8.11
C ASP A 236 0.56 -14.64 8.57
N TYR A 237 -0.16 -14.56 9.70
CA TYR A 237 -0.63 -13.28 10.24
C TYR A 237 0.56 -12.43 10.73
N SER A 238 0.84 -11.38 9.99
CA SER A 238 2.08 -10.60 10.15
C SER A 238 1.88 -9.17 9.68
N ARG A 239 2.96 -8.37 9.65
CA ARG A 239 2.90 -6.97 9.23
C ARG A 239 2.32 -6.85 7.83
N SER A 240 1.51 -5.82 7.61
CA SER A 240 1.03 -5.49 6.27
C SER A 240 2.20 -5.04 5.39
N SER A 241 2.15 -5.28 4.08
CA SER A 241 3.21 -4.83 3.14
C SER A 241 3.38 -3.31 3.07
N TRP A 242 2.40 -2.57 3.57
CA TRP A 242 2.39 -1.11 3.73
C TRP A 242 2.50 -0.64 5.19
N ASP A 243 2.99 -1.48 6.11
CA ASP A 243 3.19 -1.11 7.51
C ASP A 243 4.38 -0.15 7.70
N ILE A 244 4.16 1.12 7.39
CA ILE A 244 5.12 2.22 7.62
C ILE A 244 4.98 2.69 9.06
N ASN A 245 5.91 2.33 9.94
CA ASN A 245 5.75 2.56 11.38
C ASN A 245 5.74 4.03 11.80
N HIS A 246 6.60 4.86 11.22
CA HIS A 246 6.73 6.27 11.58
C HIS A 246 6.55 7.14 10.35
N VAL A 247 5.64 8.11 10.42
CA VAL A 247 5.45 9.12 9.37
C VAL A 247 5.39 10.49 10.03
N PHE A 248 6.31 11.37 9.66
CA PHE A 248 6.39 12.75 10.11
C PHE A 248 6.25 13.68 8.92
N ASN A 249 5.29 14.59 8.98
CA ASN A 249 5.10 15.66 8.01
C ASN A 249 5.14 17.01 8.72
N PHE A 250 5.90 17.95 8.18
CA PHE A 250 5.96 19.32 8.68
C PHE A 250 5.92 20.29 7.52
N SER A 251 4.90 21.15 7.51
CA SER A 251 4.75 22.21 6.51
C SER A 251 4.72 23.56 7.21
N TYR A 252 5.42 24.55 6.66
CA TYR A 252 5.44 25.90 7.23
C TYR A 252 5.51 26.97 6.15
N LEU A 253 4.99 28.15 6.51
CA LEU A 253 5.18 29.41 5.80
C LEU A 253 5.67 30.44 6.81
N TYR A 254 6.81 31.05 6.52
CA TYR A 254 7.44 32.06 7.35
C TYR A 254 7.79 33.29 6.53
N GLU A 255 7.06 34.38 6.74
CA GLU A 255 7.49 35.70 6.29
C GLU A 255 8.70 36.13 7.09
N LEU A 256 9.86 36.20 6.42
CA LEU A 256 11.09 36.64 7.06
C LEU A 256 10.88 38.08 7.54
N PRO A 257 11.14 38.39 8.82
CA PRO A 257 10.97 39.74 9.33
C PRO A 257 12.18 40.62 8.96
N ILE A 258 12.54 40.60 7.67
CA ILE A 258 13.61 41.33 7.00
C ILE A 258 12.96 42.31 6.02
N GLY A 259 13.39 43.58 6.07
CA GLY A 259 12.93 44.65 5.19
C GLY A 259 12.52 45.90 5.96
N LYS A 260 12.15 46.93 5.21
CA LYS A 260 11.77 48.23 5.75
C LYS A 260 10.53 48.11 6.65
N GLY A 261 10.60 48.67 7.86
CA GLY A 261 9.55 48.54 8.87
C GLY A 261 9.41 47.15 9.51
N ARG A 262 10.29 46.18 9.19
CA ARG A 262 10.36 44.86 9.85
C ARG A 262 11.49 44.83 10.90
N LYS A 263 11.58 43.73 11.65
CA LYS A 263 12.53 43.55 12.78
C LYS A 263 13.99 43.77 12.36
N TRP A 264 14.37 43.25 11.19
CA TRP A 264 15.70 43.38 10.62
C TRP A 264 15.63 44.24 9.35
N GLY A 265 16.52 45.23 9.24
CA GLY A 265 16.51 46.13 8.08
C GLY A 265 15.44 47.23 8.10
N ALA A 266 14.92 47.56 9.29
CA ALA A 266 13.87 48.57 9.47
C ALA A 266 14.15 49.91 8.76
N SER A 267 15.41 50.34 8.75
CA SER A 267 15.89 51.60 8.19
C SER A 267 16.61 51.45 6.85
N TRP A 268 16.50 50.30 6.18
CA TRP A 268 17.17 50.09 4.90
C TRP A 268 16.73 51.09 3.83
N VAL A 269 17.71 51.49 3.01
CA VAL A 269 17.46 52.28 1.80
C VAL A 269 16.63 51.45 0.81
N LYS A 270 15.84 52.14 -0.04
CA LYS A 270 14.89 51.50 -0.97
C LYS A 270 15.53 50.39 -1.81
N ALA A 271 16.77 50.59 -2.28
CA ALA A 271 17.49 49.60 -3.08
C ALA A 271 17.77 48.29 -2.30
N ALA A 272 18.23 48.41 -1.04
CA ALA A 272 18.49 47.25 -0.19
C ALA A 272 17.19 46.51 0.17
N ASP A 273 16.12 47.24 0.47
CA ASP A 273 14.80 46.66 0.76
C ASP A 273 14.20 45.94 -0.47
N LEU A 274 14.33 46.54 -1.66
CA LEU A 274 13.86 45.94 -2.91
C LEU A 274 14.50 44.58 -3.18
N VAL A 275 15.77 44.36 -2.81
CA VAL A 275 16.47 43.07 -3.04
C VAL A 275 16.31 42.12 -1.85
N LEU A 276 16.50 42.60 -0.62
CA LEU A 276 16.66 41.75 0.56
C LEU A 276 15.41 41.68 1.47
N GLY A 277 14.44 42.59 1.32
CA GLY A 277 13.24 42.63 2.18
C GLY A 277 12.07 41.79 1.66
N GLY A 278 11.11 41.42 2.52
CA GLY A 278 9.82 40.87 2.09
C GLY A 278 9.84 39.47 1.45
N TRP A 279 10.85 38.67 1.77
CA TRP A 279 10.90 37.26 1.38
C TRP A 279 10.03 36.40 2.30
N SER A 280 9.32 35.44 1.72
CA SER A 280 8.68 34.34 2.45
C SER A 280 9.44 33.03 2.20
N LEU A 281 9.63 32.28 3.27
CA LEU A 281 10.19 30.93 3.24
C LEU A 281 9.06 29.92 3.45
N GLU A 282 8.93 29.00 2.52
CA GLU A 282 8.02 27.87 2.59
C GLU A 282 8.84 26.58 2.66
N GLY A 283 8.33 25.58 3.36
CA GLY A 283 8.97 24.28 3.37
C GLY A 283 8.03 23.15 3.73
N ILE A 284 8.36 21.98 3.20
CA ILE A 284 7.70 20.71 3.48
C ILE A 284 8.79 19.69 3.81
N THR A 285 8.70 19.11 5.00
CA THR A 285 9.51 17.99 5.44
C THR A 285 8.63 16.76 5.54
N ARG A 286 9.04 15.66 4.91
CA ARG A 286 8.44 14.33 5.00
C ARG A 286 9.51 13.33 5.40
N LEU A 287 9.38 12.76 6.60
CA LEU A 287 10.25 11.69 7.08
C LEU A 287 9.39 10.46 7.32
N GLU A 288 9.78 9.32 6.77
CA GLU A 288 9.11 8.05 7.06
C GLU A 288 10.08 6.89 7.20
N SER A 289 9.73 5.94 8.05
CA SER A 289 10.39 4.63 8.10
C SER A 289 10.16 3.88 6.79
N GLY A 290 11.06 2.98 6.42
CA GLY A 290 10.85 2.14 5.25
C GLY A 290 9.70 1.16 5.42
N PRO A 291 8.97 0.83 4.34
CA PRO A 291 7.98 -0.24 4.35
C PRO A 291 8.66 -1.58 4.63
N PRO A 292 7.94 -2.55 5.19
CA PRO A 292 8.48 -3.88 5.32
C PRO A 292 8.59 -4.55 3.95
N PHE A 293 9.55 -5.45 3.81
CA PHE A 293 9.65 -6.31 2.64
C PHE A 293 9.79 -7.77 3.05
N ASN A 294 9.43 -8.66 2.14
CA ASN A 294 9.55 -10.10 2.33
C ASN A 294 10.91 -10.59 1.84
N VAL A 295 11.53 -11.45 2.64
CA VAL A 295 12.57 -12.35 2.17
C VAL A 295 11.86 -13.58 1.63
N SER A 296 11.98 -13.78 0.33
CA SER A 296 11.36 -14.90 -0.37
C SER A 296 12.43 -15.86 -0.82
N LEU A 297 12.00 -17.08 -1.08
CA LEU A 297 12.82 -18.03 -1.78
C LEU A 297 12.17 -18.32 -3.13
N GLY A 298 12.97 -18.35 -4.20
CA GLY A 298 12.51 -18.90 -5.48
C GLY A 298 12.14 -20.39 -5.41
N THR A 299 12.40 -21.03 -4.27
CA THR A 299 11.86 -22.31 -3.81
C THR A 299 11.74 -22.24 -2.30
N ASP A 300 10.52 -22.34 -1.78
CA ASP A 300 10.12 -22.18 -0.37
C ASP A 300 11.17 -22.73 0.61
N ARG A 301 11.52 -21.92 1.66
CA ARG A 301 12.21 -22.21 2.96
C ARG A 301 13.30 -21.24 3.51
N ALA A 302 13.12 -20.51 4.63
CA ALA A 302 14.21 -20.06 5.58
C ALA A 302 13.75 -19.31 6.86
N ASN A 303 14.62 -19.17 7.90
CA ASN A 303 14.45 -18.36 9.14
C ASN A 303 15.74 -17.95 9.88
N GLY A 304 15.69 -16.81 10.60
CA GLY A 304 16.66 -16.18 11.52
C GLY A 304 16.35 -14.67 11.70
N ASP A 305 17.11 -13.89 12.51
CA ASP A 305 16.89 -12.44 12.67
C ASP A 305 17.63 -11.59 11.59
N PRO A 306 16.92 -11.02 10.60
CA PRO A 306 17.53 -10.23 9.53
C PRO A 306 18.05 -8.86 9.98
N ASN A 307 17.62 -8.36 11.13
CA ASN A 307 17.78 -6.94 11.47
C ASN A 307 19.18 -6.58 11.95
N ALA A 308 20.04 -7.55 12.24
CA ALA A 308 21.43 -7.36 12.67
C ALA A 308 22.44 -7.11 11.53
N GLY A 309 21.97 -6.81 10.30
CA GLY A 309 22.84 -6.52 9.15
C GLY A 309 23.41 -5.09 9.16
N PRO A 310 24.48 -4.82 8.39
CA PRO A 310 25.18 -3.53 8.38
C PRO A 310 24.40 -2.39 7.70
N LYS A 311 23.22 -2.65 7.12
CA LYS A 311 22.34 -1.66 6.45
C LYS A 311 23.06 -0.86 5.36
N THR A 312 23.88 -1.55 4.56
CA THR A 312 24.59 -0.97 3.41
C THR A 312 23.94 -1.39 2.10
N VAL A 313 24.31 -0.74 0.99
CA VAL A 313 23.79 -1.06 -0.34
C VAL A 313 24.16 -2.50 -0.77
N ASP A 314 25.34 -2.99 -0.36
CA ASP A 314 25.81 -4.35 -0.64
C ASP A 314 25.31 -5.41 0.34
N GLU A 315 24.85 -5.00 1.53
CA GLU A 315 24.32 -5.89 2.56
C GLU A 315 23.33 -5.13 3.46
N TRP A 316 22.08 -5.02 3.01
CA TRP A 316 21.05 -4.25 3.71
C TRP A 316 20.51 -4.96 4.96
N PHE A 317 20.55 -6.28 4.96
CA PHE A 317 20.11 -7.12 6.08
C PHE A 317 21.04 -8.32 6.20
N ASN A 318 21.03 -8.96 7.37
CA ASN A 318 21.87 -10.13 7.62
C ASN A 318 21.41 -11.29 6.74
N THR A 319 22.09 -11.52 5.62
CA THR A 319 21.75 -12.60 4.68
C THR A 319 21.99 -13.98 5.28
N LYS A 320 22.93 -14.10 6.22
CA LYS A 320 23.24 -15.34 6.96
C LYS A 320 22.17 -15.71 7.98
N ALA A 321 21.24 -14.80 8.28
CA ALA A 321 20.05 -15.11 9.07
C ALA A 321 19.07 -16.00 8.29
N PHE A 322 19.34 -16.32 7.03
CA PHE A 322 18.47 -17.17 6.23
C PHE A 322 19.26 -18.37 5.72
N ALA A 323 18.70 -19.55 5.95
CA ALA A 323 19.21 -20.82 5.44
C ALA A 323 18.04 -21.65 4.92
N LEU A 324 18.27 -22.56 3.98
CA LEU A 324 17.24 -23.46 3.44
C LEU A 324 16.81 -24.50 4.49
N PRO A 325 15.53 -24.58 4.92
CA PRO A 325 15.00 -25.70 5.67
C PRO A 325 15.12 -27.05 4.97
N ALA A 326 14.94 -28.10 5.76
CA ALA A 326 15.06 -29.48 5.31
C ALA A 326 14.07 -29.79 4.19
N GLN A 327 14.48 -30.66 3.25
CA GLN A 327 13.59 -31.15 2.19
C GLN A 327 12.22 -31.56 2.74
N TYR A 328 11.16 -31.10 2.08
CA TYR A 328 9.76 -31.36 2.42
C TYR A 328 9.28 -30.79 3.78
N THR A 329 9.78 -29.63 4.19
CA THR A 329 9.26 -28.86 5.33
C THR A 329 8.81 -27.46 4.93
N PHE A 330 8.02 -26.78 5.75
CA PHE A 330 7.80 -25.34 5.62
C PHE A 330 8.96 -24.57 6.29
N GLY A 331 9.20 -23.33 5.87
CA GLY A 331 10.07 -22.42 6.61
C GLY A 331 9.43 -21.98 7.93
N ASN A 332 10.17 -21.16 8.68
CA ASN A 332 9.71 -20.59 9.94
C ASN A 332 9.92 -19.07 10.05
N ALA A 333 10.36 -18.40 8.97
CA ALA A 333 10.37 -16.94 8.92
C ALA A 333 8.95 -16.40 8.87
N GLY A 334 8.67 -15.43 9.73
CA GLY A 334 7.49 -14.60 9.57
C GLY A 334 7.59 -13.76 8.30
N ALA A 335 6.46 -13.44 7.69
CA ALA A 335 6.42 -12.45 6.63
C ALA A 335 6.69 -11.03 7.19
N TYR A 336 7.33 -10.19 6.37
CA TYR A 336 7.53 -8.76 6.62
C TYR A 336 8.34 -8.42 7.89
N ILE A 337 9.32 -9.27 8.21
CA ILE A 337 10.18 -9.19 9.42
C ILE A 337 11.32 -8.16 9.34
N THR A 338 11.53 -7.54 8.18
CA THR A 338 12.59 -6.52 7.95
C THR A 338 12.04 -5.37 7.11
N ASN A 339 12.71 -4.21 7.20
CA ASN A 339 12.31 -2.97 6.53
C ASN A 339 13.32 -2.54 5.46
N ALA A 340 12.80 -1.98 4.37
CA ALA A 340 13.57 -1.25 3.37
C ALA A 340 14.02 0.12 3.94
N ASP A 341 14.67 0.92 3.10
CA ASP A 341 15.05 2.28 3.48
C ASP A 341 13.83 3.20 3.60
N GLY A 342 13.95 4.16 4.52
CA GLY A 342 12.97 5.21 4.72
C GLY A 342 13.07 6.33 3.70
N ILE A 343 12.15 7.29 3.77
CA ILE A 343 12.22 8.51 2.97
C ILE A 343 12.61 9.69 3.85
N ILE A 344 13.58 10.46 3.38
CA ILE A 344 13.95 11.76 3.93
C ILE A 344 13.72 12.80 2.82
N GLY A 345 12.54 13.42 2.83
CA GLY A 345 12.16 14.50 1.93
C GLY A 345 12.21 15.84 2.66
N ILE A 346 13.03 16.77 2.18
CA ILE A 346 13.05 18.16 2.65
C ILE A 346 13.06 19.04 1.42
N ASP A 347 11.93 19.69 1.18
CA ASP A 347 11.72 20.62 0.07
C ASP A 347 11.47 22.01 0.63
N MET A 348 12.00 23.02 -0.05
CA MET A 348 11.89 24.42 0.37
C MET A 348 11.60 25.32 -0.81
N ALA A 349 10.87 26.40 -0.60
CA ALA A 349 10.69 27.46 -1.57
C ALA A 349 10.94 28.83 -0.93
N LEU A 350 11.54 29.72 -1.70
CA LEU A 350 11.65 31.13 -1.37
C LEU A 350 10.81 31.92 -2.37
N GLU A 351 9.94 32.78 -1.87
CA GLU A 351 9.08 33.61 -2.69
C GLU A 351 9.26 35.09 -2.31
N LYS A 352 9.18 35.95 -3.32
CA LYS A 352 9.15 37.40 -3.15
C LYS A 352 8.25 38.06 -4.17
N LYS A 353 7.45 39.00 -3.69
CA LYS A 353 6.64 39.89 -4.51
C LYS A 353 7.31 41.25 -4.66
N PHE A 354 7.52 41.67 -5.90
CA PHE A 354 8.01 42.99 -6.31
C PHE A 354 6.83 43.83 -6.82
N PRO A 355 6.26 44.72 -6.00
CA PRO A 355 5.25 45.65 -6.47
C PRO A 355 5.87 46.65 -7.46
N ILE A 356 5.24 46.83 -8.63
CA ILE A 356 5.66 47.81 -9.65
C ILE A 356 4.72 49.02 -9.62
N ARG A 357 3.41 48.79 -9.67
CA ARG A 357 2.31 49.78 -9.57
C ARG A 357 1.11 49.13 -8.85
N GLU A 358 0.04 49.89 -8.62
CA GLU A 358 -1.12 49.46 -7.84
C GLU A 358 -1.71 48.11 -8.29
N SER A 359 -1.85 47.89 -9.60
CA SER A 359 -2.33 46.62 -10.18
C SER A 359 -1.22 45.68 -10.67
N HIS A 360 0.04 46.14 -10.71
CA HIS A 360 1.14 45.41 -11.34
C HIS A 360 2.18 44.92 -10.34
N ALA A 361 2.47 43.62 -10.36
CA ALA A 361 3.52 43.02 -9.54
C ALA A 361 4.25 41.89 -10.28
N VAL A 362 5.54 41.74 -9.99
CA VAL A 362 6.32 40.56 -10.37
C VAL A 362 6.50 39.68 -9.14
N GLU A 363 6.25 38.39 -9.27
CA GLU A 363 6.49 37.39 -8.24
C GLU A 363 7.62 36.50 -8.70
N PHE A 364 8.68 36.43 -7.89
CA PHE A 364 9.77 35.51 -8.07
C PHE A 364 9.63 34.39 -7.06
N ARG A 365 9.75 33.15 -7.52
CA ARG A 365 9.74 31.94 -6.71
C ARG A 365 10.91 31.07 -7.11
N THR A 366 11.64 30.55 -6.13
CA THR A 366 12.65 29.52 -6.35
C THR A 366 12.33 28.33 -5.46
N GLU A 367 12.29 27.14 -6.03
CA GLU A 367 11.95 25.90 -5.34
C GLU A 367 13.16 24.96 -5.35
N PHE A 368 13.41 24.34 -4.21
CA PHE A 368 14.50 23.40 -3.99
C PHE A 368 13.88 22.08 -3.55
N PHE A 369 13.93 21.08 -4.43
CA PHE A 369 13.52 19.72 -4.12
C PHE A 369 14.73 18.92 -3.64
N ASN A 370 14.54 18.12 -2.59
CA ASN A 370 15.62 17.37 -1.93
C ASN A 370 16.80 18.30 -1.54
N VAL A 371 16.51 19.31 -0.72
CA VAL A 371 17.50 20.29 -0.23
C VAL A 371 18.77 19.63 0.33
N PRO A 372 18.73 18.54 1.12
CA PRO A 372 19.94 17.91 1.62
C PRO A 372 20.72 17.11 0.57
N ASN A 373 20.11 16.85 -0.60
CA ASN A 373 20.60 15.91 -1.61
C ASN A 373 20.81 14.50 -1.04
N THR A 374 19.89 14.05 -0.19
CA THR A 374 19.90 12.71 0.42
C THR A 374 19.31 11.70 -0.55
N VAL A 375 19.97 10.54 -0.66
CA VAL A 375 19.45 9.39 -1.41
C VAL A 375 18.64 8.54 -0.45
N SER A 376 17.39 8.24 -0.81
CA SER A 376 16.60 7.18 -0.19
C SER A 376 16.65 5.96 -1.10
N PHE A 377 17.14 4.86 -0.57
CA PHE A 377 17.37 3.65 -1.35
C PHE A 377 16.05 2.91 -1.66
N GLY A 378 16.06 2.14 -2.75
CA GLY A 378 14.97 1.26 -3.13
C GLY A 378 14.85 0.03 -2.24
N ASP A 379 13.95 -0.88 -2.64
CA ASP A 379 13.79 -2.13 -1.91
C ASP A 379 15.01 -3.04 -2.11
N PRO A 380 15.50 -3.69 -1.04
CA PRO A 380 16.50 -4.72 -1.15
C PRO A 380 15.95 -5.92 -1.92
N THR A 381 16.85 -6.64 -2.60
CA THR A 381 16.51 -7.91 -3.23
C THR A 381 16.30 -8.96 -2.13
N GLY A 382 15.03 -9.29 -1.86
CA GLY A 382 14.64 -10.29 -0.86
C GLY A 382 14.66 -11.73 -1.35
N ALA A 383 14.87 -12.00 -2.64
CA ALA A 383 14.85 -13.34 -3.21
C ALA A 383 16.20 -14.05 -3.03
N MET A 384 16.25 -15.14 -2.24
CA MET A 384 17.48 -15.87 -1.90
C MET A 384 18.19 -16.52 -3.10
N ASN A 385 17.46 -16.86 -4.16
CA ASN A 385 18.01 -17.43 -5.39
C ASN A 385 18.55 -16.37 -6.38
N ASN A 386 18.51 -15.09 -6.00
CA ASN A 386 19.01 -14.00 -6.82
C ASN A 386 20.46 -13.67 -6.45
N ALA A 387 21.32 -13.43 -7.46
CA ALA A 387 22.71 -13.03 -7.26
C ALA A 387 22.86 -11.71 -6.45
N ASN A 388 21.82 -10.88 -6.44
CA ASN A 388 21.76 -9.63 -5.68
C ASN A 388 21.10 -9.78 -4.29
N PHE A 389 20.88 -11.00 -3.78
CA PHE A 389 20.24 -11.21 -2.48
C PHE A 389 20.91 -10.37 -1.37
N GLY A 390 20.11 -9.58 -0.65
CA GLY A 390 20.62 -8.66 0.37
C GLY A 390 21.01 -7.27 -0.14
N LYS A 391 21.09 -7.07 -1.45
CA LYS A 391 21.57 -5.82 -2.08
C LYS A 391 20.43 -4.90 -2.52
N ILE A 392 20.71 -3.61 -2.54
CA ILE A 392 19.85 -2.60 -3.17
C ILE A 392 20.47 -2.16 -4.49
N THR A 393 19.66 -2.17 -5.55
CA THR A 393 20.09 -1.81 -6.92
C THR A 393 19.36 -0.58 -7.47
N THR A 394 18.45 0.00 -6.68
CA THR A 394 17.59 1.11 -7.10
C THR A 394 17.52 2.20 -6.03
N GLN A 395 16.99 3.36 -6.38
CA GLN A 395 16.70 4.48 -5.46
C GLN A 395 15.26 4.94 -5.63
N ARG A 396 14.69 5.55 -4.59
CA ARG A 396 13.31 6.06 -4.58
C ARG A 396 13.20 7.55 -4.82
N THR A 397 14.22 8.31 -4.45
CA THR A 397 14.22 9.77 -4.57
C THR A 397 14.99 10.24 -5.79
N SER A 398 14.61 11.42 -6.29
CA SER A 398 15.41 12.14 -7.29
C SER A 398 16.54 12.93 -6.61
N PRO A 399 17.67 13.19 -7.31
CA PRO A 399 18.68 14.13 -6.84
C PRO A 399 18.09 15.53 -6.62
N ARG A 400 18.87 16.42 -5.97
CA ARG A 400 18.45 17.82 -5.77
C ARG A 400 18.07 18.49 -7.09
N GLN A 401 16.90 19.10 -7.12
CA GLN A 401 16.42 19.89 -8.26
C GLN A 401 16.10 21.31 -7.81
N ILE A 402 16.42 22.28 -8.67
CA ILE A 402 16.14 23.69 -8.42
C ILE A 402 15.28 24.21 -9.57
N GLN A 403 14.16 24.83 -9.23
CA GLN A 403 13.26 25.44 -10.20
C GLN A 403 13.13 26.93 -9.92
N PHE A 404 13.07 27.72 -10.99
CA PHE A 404 12.86 29.16 -10.94
C PHE A 404 11.55 29.50 -11.64
N GLY A 405 10.71 30.26 -10.97
CA GLY A 405 9.44 30.78 -11.48
C GLY A 405 9.44 32.29 -11.42
N LEU A 406 9.01 32.91 -12.53
CA LEU A 406 8.69 34.33 -12.58
C LEU A 406 7.27 34.50 -13.07
N ARG A 407 6.44 35.20 -12.29
CA ARG A 407 5.05 35.49 -12.65
C ARG A 407 4.82 36.99 -12.65
N TYR A 408 4.25 37.50 -13.73
CA TYR A 408 3.77 38.89 -13.79
C TYR A 408 2.25 38.91 -13.56
N ARG A 409 1.80 39.75 -12.61
CA ARG A 409 0.39 40.04 -12.34
C ARG A 409 0.08 41.46 -12.81
N PHE A 410 -1.05 41.64 -13.48
CA PHE A 410 -1.51 42.90 -14.06
C PHE A 410 -2.98 43.15 -13.75
#